data_AF-A0A9C9TBY7-F1
#
_entry.id   AF-A0A9C9TBY7-F1
#
_cell.length_a   1.000
_cell.length_b   1.000
_cell.length_c   1.000
_cell.angle_alpha   90.00
_cell.angle_beta   90.00
_cell.angle_gamma   90.00
#
_symmetry.space_group_name_H-M   'P 1'
#
loop_
_entity.id
_entity.type
_entity.pdbx_description
1 polymer ?
#
loop_
_entity_poly.entity_id
_entity_poly.type
_entity_poly.pdbx_seq_one_letter_code
_entity_poly.pdbx_strand_id
1 'polypeptide(L)' 'MTKKKKGRPIRLSAAQMVRPDLEGGSAAASQVAAVQPESRAVDLQEEYHYVITDLKRIGIIAAVMLSLLIVLALVLV' A
#
# COMPACT_ATOMS: atom_id res chain seq x y z
N MET A 1 35.36 -26.62 19.70
CA MET A 1 34.42 -27.20 18.70
C MET A 1 33.48 -26.10 18.19
N THR A 2 33.69 -25.56 16.99
CA THR A 2 32.83 -24.52 16.40
C THR A 2 32.15 -25.04 15.13
N LYS A 3 30.86 -25.36 15.21
CA LYS A 3 30.08 -25.85 14.06
C LYS A 3 29.60 -24.67 13.20
N LYS A 4 30.23 -24.45 12.04
CA LYS A 4 29.75 -23.54 10.98
C LYS A 4 28.42 -24.06 10.41
N LYS A 5 27.33 -23.28 10.54
CA LYS A 5 26.03 -23.58 9.92
C LYS A 5 26.11 -23.33 8.41
N LYS A 6 26.07 -24.44 7.67
CA LYS A 6 26.08 -24.55 6.21
C LYS A 6 24.84 -23.85 5.63
N GLY A 7 25.07 -22.86 4.77
CA GLY A 7 24.04 -22.01 4.16
C GLY A 7 22.99 -22.82 3.39
N ARG A 8 21.72 -22.59 3.71
CA ARG A 8 20.60 -23.06 2.90
C ARG A 8 20.49 -22.17 1.66
N PRO A 9 20.43 -22.72 0.43
CA PRO A 9 20.20 -21.91 -0.74
C PRO A 9 18.76 -21.37 -0.68
N ILE A 10 18.61 -20.05 -0.59
CA ILE A 10 17.32 -19.36 -0.67
C ILE A 10 16.80 -19.57 -2.08
N ARG A 11 15.72 -20.33 -2.23
CA ARG A 11 15.02 -20.48 -3.51
C ARG A 11 14.08 -19.29 -3.67
N LEU A 12 14.57 -18.24 -4.33
CA LEU A 12 13.74 -17.10 -4.74
C LEU A 12 12.87 -17.54 -5.93
N SER A 13 11.56 -17.27 -5.86
CA SER A 13 10.64 -17.52 -6.98
C SER A 13 10.91 -16.56 -8.14
N ALA A 14 10.49 -16.90 -9.36
CA ALA A 14 10.76 -16.09 -10.56
C ALA A 14 10.32 -14.62 -10.43
N ALA A 15 9.21 -14.36 -9.73
CA ALA A 15 8.73 -13.01 -9.43
C ALA A 15 9.66 -12.20 -8.49
N GLN A 16 10.55 -12.87 -7.76
CA GLN A 16 11.48 -12.27 -6.79
C GLN A 16 12.88 -12.04 -7.38
N MET A 17 13.09 -12.37 -8.67
CA MET A 17 14.35 -12.13 -9.39
C MET A 17 14.32 -10.88 -10.26
N VAL A 18 13.54 -9.87 -9.89
CA VAL A 18 13.60 -8.55 -10.53
C VAL A 18 14.88 -7.85 -10.05
N ARG A 19 15.88 -7.77 -10.91
CA ARG A 19 17.06 -6.92 -10.70
C ARG A 19 16.73 -5.53 -11.24
N PRO A 20 16.68 -4.48 -10.41
CA PRO A 20 16.71 -3.12 -10.93
C PRO A 20 18.10 -2.90 -11.53
N ASP A 21 18.13 -2.92 -12.86
CA ASP A 21 19.34 -2.95 -13.67
C ASP A 21 20.19 -1.68 -13.46
N LEU A 22 21.47 -1.87 -13.14
CA LEU A 22 22.49 -0.88 -13.41
C LEU A 22 22.96 -1.14 -14.85
N GLU A 23 22.69 -0.13 -15.69
CA GLU A 23 23.27 0.09 -17.03
C GLU A 23 22.58 -0.53 -18.25
N GLY A 24 21.72 0.28 -18.88
CA GLY A 24 21.26 0.12 -20.26
C GLY A 24 20.84 1.47 -20.84
N GLY A 25 21.80 2.37 -21.03
CA GLY A 25 21.55 3.66 -21.66
C GLY A 25 21.11 3.56 -23.13
N SER A 26 20.21 4.47 -23.51
CA SER A 26 20.03 4.98 -24.87
C SER A 26 19.46 4.05 -25.94
N ALA A 27 18.12 3.94 -26.02
CA ALA A 27 17.34 3.91 -27.28
C ALA A 27 15.81 3.80 -27.04
N ALA A 28 15.23 4.61 -26.15
CA ALA A 28 13.76 4.76 -26.10
C ALA A 28 13.32 6.17 -25.68
N ALA A 29 14.15 7.19 -25.93
CA ALA A 29 13.72 8.57 -25.93
C ALA A 29 13.07 8.92 -27.28
N SER A 30 11.99 8.22 -27.64
CA SER A 30 11.10 8.59 -28.77
C SER A 30 9.81 7.79 -28.70
N GLN A 31 9.00 8.12 -27.70
CA GLN A 31 7.55 8.24 -27.78
C GLN A 31 7.02 8.47 -26.37
N VAL A 32 7.40 9.61 -25.77
CA VAL A 32 6.47 10.26 -24.85
C VAL A 32 5.46 10.98 -25.76
N ALA A 33 4.59 10.18 -26.39
CA ALA A 33 3.32 10.70 -26.83
C ALA A 33 2.70 11.31 -25.58
N ALA A 34 2.38 12.60 -25.65
CA ALA A 34 1.66 13.28 -24.59
C ALA A 34 0.33 12.55 -24.41
N VAL A 35 0.31 11.59 -23.49
CA VAL A 35 -0.91 11.02 -22.95
C VAL A 35 -1.54 12.21 -22.25
N GLN A 36 -2.52 12.83 -22.90
CA GLN A 36 -3.40 13.74 -22.22
C GLN A 36 -3.91 12.99 -20.99
N PRO A 37 -3.80 13.56 -19.78
CA PRO A 37 -4.50 13.01 -18.64
C PRO A 37 -5.97 13.27 -18.93
N GLU A 38 -6.58 12.38 -19.70
CA GLU A 38 -8.02 12.16 -19.64
C GLU A 38 -8.31 12.12 -18.15
N SER A 39 -9.07 13.11 -17.65
CA SER A 39 -9.72 12.97 -16.37
C SER A 39 -10.81 11.93 -16.55
N ARG A 40 -10.39 10.70 -16.87
CA ARG A 40 -11.11 9.51 -16.49
C ARG A 40 -11.31 9.76 -15.02
N ALA A 41 -12.55 10.06 -14.64
CA ALA A 41 -12.98 9.78 -13.29
C ALA A 41 -12.65 8.30 -13.15
N VAL A 42 -11.42 8.04 -12.70
CA VAL A 42 -10.96 6.70 -12.38
C VAL A 42 -12.05 6.25 -11.44
N ASP A 43 -12.71 5.16 -11.77
CA ASP A 43 -13.79 4.66 -10.95
C ASP A 43 -13.14 4.11 -9.69
N LEU A 44 -12.81 5.04 -8.78
CA LEU A 44 -12.04 4.79 -7.57
C LEU A 44 -12.81 3.84 -6.66
N GLN A 45 -14.12 3.65 -6.89
CA GLN A 45 -14.87 2.62 -6.22
C GLN A 45 -14.44 1.21 -6.62
N GLU A 46 -14.19 0.96 -7.91
CA GLU A 46 -13.80 -0.36 -8.42
C GLU A 46 -12.38 -0.72 -7.96
N GLU A 47 -11.46 0.25 -7.94
CA GLU A 47 -10.04 0.03 -7.59
C GLU A 47 -9.73 0.16 -6.09
N TYR A 48 -10.51 0.94 -5.34
CA TYR A 48 -10.26 1.25 -3.92
C TYR A 48 -11.41 0.89 -2.97
N HIS A 49 -12.25 -0.09 -3.32
CA HIS A 49 -13.37 -0.55 -2.48
C HIS A 49 -12.97 -0.85 -1.02
N TYR A 50 -11.74 -1.32 -0.80
CA TYR A 50 -11.19 -1.59 0.53
C TYR A 50 -10.98 -0.30 1.35
N VAL A 51 -10.57 0.80 0.72
CA VAL A 51 -10.36 2.09 1.40
C VAL A 51 -11.67 2.62 1.93
N ILE A 52 -12.73 2.53 1.13
CA ILE A 52 -14.07 2.98 1.53
C ILE A 52 -14.58 2.12 2.70
N THR A 53 -14.35 0.81 2.63
CA THR A 53 -14.73 -0.14 3.69
C THR A 53 -13.97 0.15 4.99
N ASP A 54 -12.66 0.38 4.91
CA ASP A 54 -11.81 0.69 6.07
C ASP A 54 -12.13 2.07 6.64
N LEU A 55 -12.40 3.07 5.81
CA LEU A 55 -12.79 4.39 6.27
C LEU A 55 -14.12 4.34 7.04
N LYS A 56 -15.08 3.52 6.58
CA LYS A 56 -16.33 3.27 7.31
C LYS A 56 -16.04 2.62 8.67
N ARG A 57 -15.15 1.64 8.72
CA ARG A 57 -14.74 0.97 9.97
C ARG A 57 -14.06 1.95 10.93
N ILE A 58 -13.12 2.78 10.46
CA ILE A 58 -12.45 3.81 11.25
C ILE A 58 -13.46 4.82 11.77
N GLY A 59 -14.39 5.27 10.94
CA GLY A 59 -15.47 6.18 11.34
C GLY A 59 -16.33 5.61 12.47
N ILE A 60 -16.68 4.33 12.41
CA ILE A 60 -17.41 3.65 13.50
C ILE A 60 -16.58 3.61 14.79
N ILE A 61 -15.30 3.23 14.70
CA ILE A 61 -14.40 3.19 15.87
C ILE A 61 -14.29 4.57 16.51
N ALA A 62 -14.09 5.60 15.70
CA ALA A 62 -14.01 6.99 16.16
C ALA A 62 -15.30 7.43 16.86
N ALA A 63 -16.47 7.10 16.29
CA ALA A 63 -17.76 7.43 16.89
C ALA A 63 -17.97 6.75 18.25
N VAL A 64 -17.57 5.47 18.37
CA VAL A 64 -17.62 4.73 19.65
C VAL A 64 -16.68 5.37 20.67
N MET A 65 -15.44 5.66 20.28
CA MET A 65 -14.46 6.32 21.15
C MET A 65 -14.97 7.69 21.63
N LEU A 66 -15.50 8.51 20.72
CA LEU A 66 -16.04 9.82 21.07
C LEU A 66 -17.22 9.69 22.04
N SER A 67 -18.13 8.74 21.79
CA SER A 67 -19.27 8.50 22.67
C SER A 67 -18.83 8.10 24.08
N LEU A 68 -17.83 7.22 24.20
CA LEU A 68 -17.23 6.86 25.48
C LEU A 68 -16.66 8.07 26.21
N LEU A 69 -15.92 8.94 25.52
CA LEU A 69 -15.36 10.16 26.11
C LEU A 69 -16.45 11.11 26.61
N ILE A 70 -17.54 11.28 25.86
CA ILE A 70 -18.69 12.10 26.27
C ILE A 70 -19.32 11.51 27.53
N VAL A 71 -19.59 10.20 27.55
CA VAL A 71 -20.18 9.53 28.72
C VAL A 71 -19.28 9.70 29.94
N LEU A 72 -17.98 9.48 29.80
CA LEU A 72 -17.02 9.68 30.89
C LEU A 72 -17.01 11.12 31.38
N ALA A 73 -17.03 12.10 30.47
CA ALA A 73 -17.08 13.51 30.84
C ALA A 73 -18.35 13.85 31.63
N LEU A 74 -19.51 13.27 31.27
CA LEU A 74 -20.77 13.48 31.99
C LEU A 74 -20.82 12.77 33.35
N VAL A 75 -20.10 11.65 33.52
CA VAL A 75 -20.08 10.89 34.77
C VAL A 75 -19.06 11.46 35.78
N LEU A 76 -17.96 12.01 35.28
CA LEU A 76 -16.85 12.51 36.12
C LEU A 76 -16.98 14.00 36.49
N VAL A 77 -17.92 14.72 35.88
CA VAL A 77 -18.34 16.07 36.27
C VAL A 77 -19.45 15.98 37.30
#